data_AF-A0A0F6YMM5-F1
#
_entry.id   AF-A0A0F6YMM5-F1
#
_cell.length_a   1.000
_cell.length_b   1.000
_cell.length_c   1.000
_cell.angle_alpha   90.00
_cell.angle_beta   90.00
_cell.angle_gamma   90.00
#
_symmetry.space_group_name_H-M   'P 1'
#
loop_
_entity.id
_entity.type
_entity.pdbx_description
1 polymer ?
#
loop_
_entity_poly.entity_id
_entity_poly.type
_entity_poly.pdbx_seq_one_letter_code
_entity_poly.pdbx_strand_id
1 'polypeptide(L)'
;MDLRIDRAMSEPFWKELVDRLKDEERETHLDPIRREIEWRNPRATVERELLEEIAGALGRSERRVQDAITKVHALMDHEDDEVFERARREAMRLKRDLSIHREALRFPRDPEFDRRYPIPPARRR
;
A
#
# COMPACT_ATOMS: atom_id res chain seq x y z
N MET A 1 30.42 -26.35 9.04
CA MET A 1 30.83 -25.01 9.52
C MET A 1 29.86 -24.03 8.90
N ASP A 2 29.01 -23.47 9.76
CA ASP A 2 27.81 -22.69 9.47
C ASP A 2 28.05 -21.43 8.64
N LEU A 3 27.06 -21.10 7.80
CA LEU A 3 26.17 -19.93 7.96
C LEU A 3 25.42 -19.73 6.64
N ARG A 4 24.24 -20.34 6.49
CA ARG A 4 23.26 -19.90 5.48
C ARG A 4 22.03 -19.42 6.22
N ILE A 5 21.82 -18.12 6.06
CA ILE A 5 20.72 -17.34 6.62
C ILE A 5 19.44 -17.84 5.95
N ASP A 6 18.69 -18.71 6.62
CA ASP A 6 17.33 -19.06 6.26
C ASP A 6 16.40 -17.88 6.59
N ARG A 7 16.36 -16.90 5.69
CA ARG A 7 15.39 -15.80 5.72
C ARG A 7 14.23 -16.17 4.79
N ALA A 8 13.32 -17.00 5.27
CA ALA A 8 12.02 -17.18 4.67
C ALA A 8 11.22 -15.88 4.80
N MET A 9 11.45 -14.91 3.91
CA MET A 9 10.49 -13.85 3.67
C MET A 9 9.35 -14.45 2.86
N SER A 10 8.21 -14.68 3.50
CA SER A 10 6.95 -14.89 2.78
C SER A 10 6.83 -13.77 1.74
N GLU A 11 6.69 -14.13 0.47
CA GLU A 11 6.53 -13.13 -0.57
C GLU A 11 5.31 -12.25 -0.23
N PRO A 12 5.40 -10.91 -0.41
CA PRO A 12 4.26 -10.05 -0.21
C PRO A 12 3.14 -10.47 -1.15
N PHE A 13 1.92 -10.62 -0.65
CA PHE A 13 0.72 -10.94 -1.45
C PHE A 13 0.55 -10.05 -2.71
N TRP A 14 1.04 -8.80 -2.65
CA TRP A 14 1.05 -7.89 -3.80
C TRP A 14 1.92 -8.37 -4.97
N LYS A 15 2.96 -9.17 -4.69
CA LYS A 15 3.84 -9.74 -5.71
C LYS A 15 3.13 -10.83 -6.49
N GLU A 16 2.37 -11.71 -5.83
CA GLU A 16 1.47 -12.68 -6.49
C GLU A 16 0.34 -12.00 -7.29
N LEU A 17 -0.15 -10.86 -6.83
CA LEU A 17 -1.16 -10.09 -7.55
C LEU A 17 -0.56 -9.44 -8.82
N VAL A 18 0.64 -8.88 -8.71
CA VAL A 18 1.37 -8.27 -9.83
C VAL A 18 1.84 -9.32 -10.84
N ASP A 19 2.30 -10.48 -10.38
CA ASP A 19 2.76 -11.55 -11.27
C ASP A 19 1.58 -12.17 -12.04
N ARG A 20 0.39 -12.26 -11.43
CA ARG A 20 -0.85 -12.65 -12.12
C ARG A 20 -1.29 -11.63 -13.18
N LEU A 21 -1.18 -10.34 -12.89
CA LEU A 21 -1.47 -9.27 -13.85
C LEU A 21 -0.46 -9.25 -15.01
N LYS A 22 0.81 -9.60 -14.74
CA LYS A 22 1.85 -9.71 -15.77
C LYS A 22 1.72 -10.97 -16.64
N ASP A 23 1.20 -12.06 -16.08
CA ASP A 23 0.89 -13.26 -16.87
C ASP A 23 -0.31 -13.04 -17.80
N GLU A 24 -1.26 -12.16 -17.46
CA GLU A 24 -2.32 -11.68 -18.38
C GLU A 24 -1.78 -10.76 -19.49
N GLU A 25 -0.66 -10.07 -19.29
CA GLU A 25 0.00 -9.26 -20.34
C GLU A 25 0.66 -10.09 -21.46
N ARG A 26 0.90 -11.39 -21.23
CA ARG A 26 1.41 -12.34 -22.26
C ARG A 26 0.40 -12.61 -23.37
N GLU A 27 -0.82 -12.13 -23.22
CA GLU A 27 -1.98 -12.34 -24.08
C GLU A 27 -2.06 -11.32 -25.24
N THR A 28 -0.92 -10.96 -25.82
CA THR A 28 -0.79 -9.98 -26.92
C THR A 28 -1.40 -10.45 -28.26
N HIS A 29 -2.15 -11.56 -28.28
CA HIS A 29 -2.82 -12.11 -29.46
C HIS A 29 -4.37 -11.98 -29.44
N LEU A 30 -4.98 -11.41 -28.40
CA LEU A 30 -6.45 -11.40 -28.23
C LEU A 30 -7.15 -10.05 -28.50
N ASP A 31 -6.46 -9.09 -29.11
CA ASP A 31 -6.98 -7.72 -29.29
C ASP A 31 -8.36 -7.64 -30.01
N PRO A 32 -8.64 -8.43 -31.06
CA PRO A 32 -9.96 -8.41 -31.72
C PRO A 32 -11.08 -9.02 -30.87
N ILE A 33 -10.76 -10.08 -30.12
CA ILE A 33 -11.74 -10.82 -29.29
C ILE A 33 -12.10 -10.00 -28.04
N ARG A 34 -11.13 -9.28 -27.47
CA ARG A 34 -11.34 -8.40 -26.31
C ARG A 34 -12.31 -7.27 -26.63
N ARG A 35 -12.16 -6.66 -27.80
CA ARG A 35 -13.02 -5.55 -28.27
C ARG A 35 -14.48 -5.99 -28.50
N GLU A 36 -14.71 -7.20 -28.97
CA GLU A 36 -16.06 -7.79 -29.15
C GLU A 36 -16.72 -8.11 -27.79
N ILE A 37 -15.93 -8.57 -26.81
CA ILE A 37 -16.40 -8.89 -25.46
C ILE A 37 -16.70 -7.62 -24.65
N GLU A 38 -15.87 -6.59 -24.75
CA GLU A 38 -16.11 -5.28 -24.10
C GLU A 38 -17.42 -4.63 -24.59
N TRP A 39 -17.73 -4.75 -25.88
CA TRP A 39 -18.99 -4.21 -26.44
C TRP A 39 -20.23 -4.97 -25.94
N ARG A 40 -20.09 -6.28 -25.69
CA ARG A 40 -21.19 -7.12 -25.17
C ARG A 40 -21.31 -7.09 -23.65
N ASN A 41 -20.29 -6.64 -22.92
CA ASN A 41 -20.28 -6.68 -21.46
C ASN A 41 -19.70 -5.41 -20.79
N PRO A 42 -20.30 -4.22 -21.04
CA PRO A 42 -19.82 -2.92 -20.53
C PRO A 42 -19.72 -2.85 -18.99
N ARG A 43 -20.40 -3.73 -18.26
CA ARG A 43 -20.30 -3.83 -16.80
C ARG A 43 -18.93 -4.32 -16.33
N ALA A 44 -18.31 -5.25 -17.07
CA ALA A 44 -16.98 -5.77 -16.72
C ALA A 44 -15.90 -4.70 -16.86
N THR A 45 -16.02 -3.81 -17.84
CA THR A 45 -15.10 -2.68 -18.05
C THR A 45 -15.21 -1.65 -16.93
N VAL A 46 -16.43 -1.26 -16.55
CA VAL A 46 -16.66 -0.30 -15.44
C VAL A 46 -16.20 -0.86 -14.10
N GLU A 47 -16.44 -2.15 -13.84
CA GLU A 47 -15.96 -2.80 -12.61
C GLU A 47 -14.43 -2.82 -12.54
N ARG A 48 -13.75 -3.11 -13.66
CA ARG A 48 -12.28 -3.05 -13.75
C ARG A 48 -11.77 -1.63 -13.49
N GLU A 49 -12.32 -0.62 -14.15
CA GLU A 49 -11.93 0.79 -13.95
C GLU A 49 -12.13 1.22 -12.49
N LEU A 50 -13.24 0.81 -11.86
CA LEU A 50 -13.48 1.09 -10.45
C LEU A 50 -12.42 0.43 -9.55
N LEU A 51 -12.08 -0.83 -9.80
CA LEU A 51 -11.04 -1.55 -9.03
C LEU A 51 -9.66 -0.90 -9.19
N GLU A 52 -9.31 -0.47 -10.40
CA GLU A 52 -8.05 0.24 -10.68
C GLU A 52 -7.99 1.57 -9.93
N GLU A 53 -9.08 2.35 -9.93
CA GLU A 53 -9.14 3.61 -9.18
C GLU A 53 -9.08 3.39 -7.66
N ILE A 54 -9.75 2.37 -7.14
CA ILE A 54 -9.66 1.98 -5.73
C ILE A 54 -8.22 1.61 -5.38
N ALA A 55 -7.58 0.75 -6.18
CA ALA A 55 -6.19 0.35 -5.98
C ALA A 55 -5.24 1.55 -6.04
N GLY A 56 -5.44 2.46 -7.00
CA GLY A 56 -4.67 3.69 -7.13
C GLY A 56 -4.85 4.63 -5.94
N ALA A 57 -6.08 4.81 -5.45
CA ALA A 57 -6.38 5.64 -4.28
C ALA A 57 -5.74 5.08 -3.00
N LEU A 58 -5.81 3.76 -2.81
CA LEU A 58 -5.18 3.08 -1.69
C LEU A 58 -3.65 3.22 -1.76
N GLY A 59 -3.05 2.97 -2.93
CA GLY A 59 -1.61 3.11 -3.13
C GLY A 59 -1.09 4.54 -2.92
N ARG A 60 -1.86 5.56 -3.33
CA ARG A 60 -1.53 6.97 -3.04
C ARG A 60 -1.59 7.26 -1.53
N SER A 61 -2.58 6.72 -0.84
CA SER A 61 -2.73 6.89 0.61
C SER A 61 -1.59 6.22 1.37
N GLU A 62 -1.21 5.00 0.99
CA GLU A 62 -0.07 4.29 1.54
C GLU A 62 1.25 5.06 1.35
N ARG A 63 1.48 5.60 0.15
CA ARG A 63 2.66 6.43 -0.12
C ARG A 63 2.74 7.64 0.79
N ARG A 64 1.63 8.34 1.01
CA ARG A 64 1.59 9.49 1.93
C ARG A 64 1.95 9.11 3.37
N VAL A 65 1.49 7.95 3.85
CA VAL A 65 1.86 7.42 5.17
C VAL A 65 3.37 7.15 5.23
N GLN A 66 3.92 6.49 4.21
CA GLN A 66 5.34 6.17 4.15
C GLN A 66 6.23 7.42 4.10
N ASP A 67 5.84 8.43 3.31
CA ASP A 67 6.54 9.71 3.22
C ASP A 67 6.50 10.45 4.56
N ALA A 68 5.36 10.45 5.24
CA ALA A 68 5.22 11.05 6.56
C ALA A 68 6.09 10.33 7.61
N ILE A 69 6.11 8.99 7.61
CA ILE A 69 6.98 8.21 8.50
C ILE A 69 8.45 8.51 8.22
N THR A 70 8.85 8.55 6.95
CA THR A 70 10.21 8.91 6.53
C THR A 70 10.60 10.28 7.07
N LYS A 71 9.69 11.26 6.98
CA LYS A 71 9.89 12.59 7.54
C LYS A 71 10.08 12.57 9.05
N VAL A 72 9.32 11.76 9.79
CA VAL A 72 9.50 11.62 11.25
C VAL A 72 10.88 11.04 11.55
N HIS A 73 11.32 10.01 10.83
CA HIS A 73 12.64 9.42 10.99
C HIS A 73 13.77 10.43 10.71
N ALA A 74 13.65 11.22 9.64
CA ALA A 74 14.62 12.27 9.33
C ALA A 74 14.72 13.35 10.42
N LEU A 75 13.66 13.53 11.21
CA LEU A 75 13.60 14.49 12.31
C LEU A 75 13.98 13.88 13.66
N MET A 76 14.36 12.60 13.73
CA MET A 76 14.68 11.92 15.00
C MET A 76 15.88 12.50 15.75
N ASP A 77 16.79 13.19 15.05
CA ASP A 77 17.95 13.85 15.66
C ASP A 77 17.81 15.39 15.63
N HIS A 78 16.63 15.90 15.25
CA HIS A 78 16.37 17.33 15.19
C HIS A 78 16.22 17.92 16.60
N GLU A 79 16.84 19.07 16.86
CA GLU A 79 16.84 19.74 18.19
C GLU A 79 15.46 20.28 18.59
N ASP A 80 14.67 20.70 17.60
CA ASP A 80 13.30 21.17 17.83
C ASP A 80 12.30 20.02 17.98
N ASP A 81 11.93 19.74 19.23
CA ASP A 81 10.94 18.73 19.61
C ASP A 81 9.52 19.04 19.07
N GLU A 82 9.15 20.31 18.89
CA GLU A 82 7.83 20.68 18.37
C GLU A 82 7.71 20.33 16.89
N VAL A 83 8.80 20.52 16.12
CA VAL A 83 8.89 20.10 14.73
C VAL A 83 8.76 18.58 14.61
N PHE A 84 9.46 17.83 15.46
CA PHE A 84 9.35 16.37 15.52
C PHE A 84 7.91 15.93 15.86
N GLU A 85 7.33 16.44 16.94
CA GLU A 85 5.99 16.02 17.39
C GLU A 85 4.88 16.44 16.41
N ARG A 86 5.06 17.54 15.67
CA ARG A 86 4.13 17.90 14.59
C ARG A 86 4.19 16.89 13.44
N ALA A 87 5.39 16.52 13.00
CA ALA A 87 5.55 15.48 11.97
C ALA A 87 5.00 14.13 12.43
N ARG A 88 5.24 13.78 13.70
CA ARG A 88 4.76 12.55 14.31
C ARG A 88 3.23 12.49 14.36
N ARG A 89 2.57 13.57 14.78
CA ARG A 89 1.10 13.68 14.76
C ARG A 89 0.53 13.55 13.36
N GLU A 90 1.19 14.12 12.37
CA GLU A 90 0.77 13.99 10.98
C GLU A 90 0.87 12.54 10.48
N ALA A 91 1.98 11.85 10.76
CA ALA A 91 2.13 10.44 10.42
C ALA A 91 1.06 9.57 11.11
N MET A 92 0.75 9.84 12.38
CA MET A 92 -0.31 9.13 13.12
C MET A 92 -1.69 9.35 12.50
N ARG A 93 -2.01 10.58 12.09
CA ARG A 93 -3.26 10.92 11.40
C ARG A 93 -3.38 10.16 10.09
N LEU A 94 -2.36 10.25 9.22
CA LEU A 94 -2.38 9.58 7.92
C LEU A 94 -2.45 8.05 8.06
N LYS A 95 -1.74 7.47 9.03
CA LYS A 95 -1.82 6.02 9.31
C LYS A 95 -3.24 5.60 9.74
N ARG A 96 -3.91 6.41 10.56
CA ARG A 96 -5.32 6.18 10.93
C ARG A 96 -6.23 6.26 9.71
N ASP A 97 -6.03 7.26 8.86
CA ASP A 97 -6.84 7.44 7.64
C ASP A 97 -6.66 6.25 6.67
N LEU A 98 -5.44 5.72 6.53
CA LEU A 98 -5.20 4.50 5.75
C LEU A 98 -5.94 3.29 6.34
N SER A 99 -5.95 3.13 7.67
CA SER A 99 -6.70 2.06 8.33
C SER A 99 -8.20 2.17 8.04
N ILE A 100 -8.76 3.38 8.14
CA ILE A 100 -10.18 3.64 7.84
C ILE A 100 -10.48 3.37 6.36
N HIS A 101 -9.60 3.79 5.46
CA HIS A 101 -9.78 3.57 4.03
C HIS A 101 -9.82 2.07 3.69
N ARG A 102 -8.94 1.26 4.31
CA ARG A 102 -8.97 -0.19 4.19
C ARG A 102 -10.26 -0.80 4.73
N GLU A 103 -10.74 -0.32 5.88
CA GLU A 103 -12.00 -0.79 6.48
C GLU A 103 -13.21 -0.47 5.60
N ALA A 104 -13.27 0.74 5.04
CA ALA A 104 -14.33 1.17 4.12
C ALA A 104 -14.41 0.27 2.88
N LEU A 105 -13.27 -0.22 2.41
CA LEU A 105 -13.15 -1.18 1.31
C LEU A 105 -13.31 -2.64 1.74
N ARG A 106 -13.70 -2.89 3.00
CA ARG A 106 -13.93 -4.23 3.58
C ARG A 106 -12.70 -5.15 3.54
N PHE A 107 -11.49 -4.60 3.53
CA PHE A 107 -10.30 -5.43 3.71
C PHE A 107 -10.32 -6.10 5.08
N PRO A 108 -9.85 -7.36 5.19
CA PRO A 108 -9.64 -8.00 6.47
C PRO A 108 -8.74 -7.16 7.39
N ARG A 109 -8.98 -7.26 8.70
CA ARG A 109 -8.09 -6.65 9.68
C ARG A 109 -6.70 -7.25 9.52
N ASP A 110 -5.72 -6.37 9.34
CA ASP A 110 -4.32 -6.75 9.16
C ASP A 110 -3.61 -6.71 10.52
N PRO A 111 -3.25 -7.88 11.11
CA PRO A 111 -2.59 -7.92 12.41
C PRO A 111 -1.18 -7.31 12.40
N GLU A 112 -0.55 -7.20 11.22
CA GLU A 112 0.78 -6.66 11.04
C GLU A 112 0.77 -5.17 10.64
N PHE A 113 -0.42 -4.54 10.56
CA PHE A 113 -0.56 -3.15 10.09
C PHE A 113 0.34 -2.19 10.87
N ASP A 114 0.36 -2.33 12.20
CA ASP A 114 1.17 -1.46 13.05
C ASP A 114 2.68 -1.69 12.88
N ARG A 115 3.08 -2.92 12.55
CA ARG A 115 4.47 -3.29 12.29
C ARG A 115 4.94 -2.83 10.91
N ARG A 116 4.06 -2.83 9.90
CA ARG A 116 4.36 -2.35 8.54
C ARG A 116 4.55 -0.83 8.47
N TYR A 117 3.81 -0.09 9.30
CA TYR A 117 3.88 1.38 9.39
C TYR A 117 4.34 1.81 10.79
N PRO A 118 5.62 1.58 11.14
CA PRO A 118 6.15 1.95 12.45
C PRO A 118 6.30 3.47 12.53
N ILE A 119 5.69 4.08 13.55
CA ILE A 119 5.88 5.50 13.86
C ILE A 119 6.74 5.57 15.13
N PRO A 120 7.86 6.32 15.13
CA PRO A 120 8.67 6.51 16.32
C PRO A 120 7.86 6.94 17.56
N PRO A 121 8.24 6.48 18.77
CA PRO A 121 7.58 6.89 19.99
C PRO A 121 7.74 8.40 20.23
N ALA A 122 6.87 8.96 21.07
CA ALA A 122 7.03 10.33 21.54
C ALA A 122 8.35 10.46 22.30
N ARG A 123 9.02 11.60 22.19
CA ARG A 123 10.16 11.90 23.06
C ARG A 123 9.64 12.18 24.47
N ARG A 124 10.31 11.62 25.49
CA ARG A 124 10.02 11.99 26.88
C ARG A 124 10.46 13.45 27.06
N ARG A 125 9.52 14.32 27.43
CA ARG A 125 9.84 15.66 27.95
C ARG A 125 10.44 15.55 29.35
#